data_AF-A0A292YGG6-F1
#
_entry.id   AF-A0A292YGG6-F1
#
_cell.length_a   1.000
_cell.length_b   1.000
_cell.length_c   1.000
_cell.angle_alpha   90.00
_cell.angle_beta   90.00
_cell.angle_gamma   90.00
#
_symmetry.space_group_name_H-M   'P 1'
#
loop_
_entity.id
_entity.type
_entity.pdbx_description
1 polymer ?
#
loop_
_entity_poly.entity_id
_entity_poly.type
_entity_poly.pdbx_seq_one_letter_code
_entity_poly.pdbx_strand_id
1 'polypeptide(L)'
;MLRDRRPGAADDGPGPPRSSRPAGARVLPSGPMDLNSDRLAVRRDPHRFEWAREQEGHAGGHPSNILDSSYPVGGILAYGDVLTMLGPDGNSSGGVAVIATIAEAAVWKVGQLRPDRASISFREIDLTQAAALDRHVEQVLDARHLEQK
;
A
#
# COMPACT_ATOMS: atom_id res chain seq x y z
N MET A 1 -4.90 -0.47 -10.43
CA MET A 1 -3.69 -1.21 -10.83
C MET A 1 -3.71 -2.66 -10.34
N LEU A 2 -4.68 -3.04 -9.49
CA LEU A 2 -4.82 -4.39 -8.96
C LEU A 2 -6.29 -4.83 -9.01
N ARG A 3 -6.57 -6.10 -9.31
CA ARG A 3 -7.90 -6.74 -9.20
C ARG A 3 -7.79 -8.04 -8.41
N ASP A 4 -8.80 -8.32 -7.59
CA ASP A 4 -8.98 -9.59 -6.89
C ASP A 4 -10.06 -10.39 -7.64
N ARG A 5 -9.78 -11.64 -8.00
CA ARG A 5 -10.68 -12.46 -8.82
C ARG A 5 -11.51 -13.38 -7.94
N ARG A 6 -12.81 -13.10 -7.81
CA ARG A 6 -13.82 -14.15 -7.55
C ARG A 6 -14.46 -14.59 -8.87
N PRO A 7 -14.82 -15.88 -9.05
CA PRO A 7 -15.34 -16.37 -10.33
C PRO A 7 -16.79 -15.91 -10.55
N GLY A 8 -17.08 -15.28 -11.70
CA GLY A 8 -18.43 -15.25 -12.29
C GLY A 8 -19.16 -13.91 -12.47
N ALA A 9 -18.60 -12.91 -13.18
CA ALA A 9 -19.40 -11.75 -13.61
C ALA A 9 -19.18 -11.41 -15.10
N ALA A 10 -20.29 -11.23 -15.82
CA ALA A 10 -20.43 -11.16 -17.27
C ALA A 10 -20.05 -9.79 -17.89
N ASP A 11 -19.86 -9.81 -19.21
CA ASP A 11 -19.36 -8.77 -20.11
C ASP A 11 -20.48 -7.82 -20.60
N ASP A 12 -20.24 -6.50 -20.63
CA ASP A 12 -21.14 -5.49 -21.21
C ASP A 12 -20.33 -4.42 -21.97
N GLY A 13 -20.76 -4.14 -23.21
CA GLY A 13 -20.05 -3.47 -24.31
C GLY A 13 -19.60 -1.99 -24.19
N PRO A 14 -19.28 -1.34 -25.33
CA PRO A 14 -18.17 -0.38 -25.40
C PRO A 14 -18.58 1.06 -25.05
N GLY A 15 -18.24 1.49 -23.84
CA GLY A 15 -18.17 2.90 -23.44
C GLY A 15 -16.76 3.50 -23.62
N PRO A 16 -16.60 4.82 -23.45
CA PRO A 16 -15.35 5.56 -23.74
C PRO A 16 -14.15 5.08 -22.90
N PRO A 17 -12.90 5.32 -23.35
CA PRO A 17 -11.70 4.67 -22.81
C PRO A 17 -11.49 4.98 -21.31
N ARG A 18 -11.61 3.94 -20.49
CA ARG A 18 -11.42 3.97 -19.03
C ARG A 18 -9.92 3.90 -18.67
N SER A 19 -9.19 5.01 -18.72
CA SER A 19 -7.77 5.04 -18.31
C SER A 19 -7.51 5.49 -16.86
N SER A 20 -8.53 5.74 -16.02
CA SER A 20 -8.28 6.25 -14.65
C SER A 20 -9.19 5.71 -13.54
N ARG A 21 -9.96 4.63 -13.78
CA ARG A 21 -10.65 3.89 -12.70
C ARG A 21 -10.75 2.40 -13.02
N PRO A 22 -10.13 1.50 -12.24
CA PRO A 22 -10.46 0.09 -12.28
C PRO A 22 -11.54 -0.22 -11.25
N ALA A 23 -12.67 -0.76 -11.72
CA ALA A 23 -13.51 -1.63 -10.90
C ALA A 23 -12.68 -2.85 -10.45
N GLY A 24 -12.76 -3.26 -9.18
CA GLY A 24 -12.51 -4.66 -8.81
C GLY A 24 -11.33 -5.06 -7.91
N ALA A 25 -10.60 -4.17 -7.24
CA ALA A 25 -9.91 -4.54 -5.99
C ALA A 25 -10.30 -3.50 -4.93
N ARG A 26 -11.15 -3.89 -3.99
CA ARG A 26 -11.66 -2.97 -2.97
C ARG A 26 -10.80 -3.00 -1.69
N VAL A 27 -9.89 -3.95 -1.55
CA VAL A 27 -9.07 -4.16 -0.34
C VAL A 27 -7.77 -4.85 -0.75
N LEU A 28 -6.61 -4.33 -0.30
CA LEU A 28 -5.36 -5.10 -0.38
C LEU A 28 -5.53 -6.38 0.44
N PRO A 29 -5.12 -7.56 -0.08
CA PRO A 29 -5.39 -8.84 0.58
C PRO A 29 -4.93 -8.80 2.04
N SER A 30 -5.54 -9.56 2.95
CA SER A 30 -4.96 -9.77 4.28
C SER A 30 -3.93 -10.89 4.26
N GLY A 31 -3.09 -11.00 5.29
CA GLY A 31 -2.20 -12.15 5.45
C GLY A 31 -0.98 -11.86 6.31
N PRO A 32 -0.10 -12.87 6.46
CA PRO A 32 1.07 -12.80 7.34
C PRO A 32 2.16 -11.88 6.80
N MET A 33 3.02 -11.44 7.72
CA MET A 33 4.24 -10.69 7.42
C MET A 33 5.43 -11.65 7.32
N ASP A 34 6.30 -11.39 6.36
CA ASP A 34 7.52 -12.15 6.09
C ASP A 34 8.55 -11.90 7.21
N LEU A 35 9.34 -12.93 7.56
CA LEU A 35 10.39 -12.87 8.58
C LEU A 35 11.51 -11.87 8.23
N ASN A 36 11.70 -11.54 6.95
CA ASN A 36 12.66 -10.56 6.45
C ASN A 36 12.13 -9.12 6.51
N SER A 37 11.36 -8.81 7.56
CA SER A 37 10.85 -7.47 7.84
C SER A 37 11.73 -6.77 8.89
N ASP A 38 12.07 -5.53 8.63
CA ASP A 38 12.94 -4.71 9.48
C ASP A 38 12.55 -3.22 9.41
N ARG A 39 13.45 -2.33 9.85
CA ARG A 39 13.23 -0.88 9.80
C ARG A 39 13.32 -0.28 8.38
N LEU A 40 13.91 -0.99 7.42
CA LEU A 40 13.90 -0.57 6.01
C LEU A 40 12.51 -0.80 5.42
N ALA A 41 11.94 -1.98 5.66
CA ALA A 41 10.58 -2.27 5.24
C ALA A 41 9.96 -3.47 5.96
N VAL A 42 8.63 -3.42 6.08
CA VAL A 42 7.82 -4.58 6.46
C VAL A 42 7.28 -5.24 5.20
N ARG A 43 7.59 -6.53 5.05
CA ARG A 43 7.28 -7.31 3.85
C ARG A 43 6.15 -8.29 4.12
N ARG A 44 5.42 -8.60 3.05
CA ARG A 44 4.39 -9.63 3.06
C ARG A 44 4.82 -10.86 2.29
N ASP A 45 4.19 -11.98 2.63
CA ASP A 45 4.29 -13.17 1.78
C ASP A 45 3.81 -12.85 0.35
N PRO A 46 4.43 -13.46 -0.67
CA PRO A 46 4.06 -13.24 -2.06
C PRO A 46 2.57 -13.46 -2.32
N HIS A 47 1.95 -12.54 -3.06
CA HIS A 47 0.59 -12.64 -3.53
C HIS A 47 0.54 -12.38 -5.03
N ARG A 48 0.03 -13.34 -5.80
CA ARG A 48 -0.04 -13.21 -7.26
C ARG A 48 -1.02 -12.11 -7.64
N PHE A 49 -0.51 -11.01 -8.17
CA PHE A 49 -1.31 -9.88 -8.60
C PHE A 49 -1.79 -10.03 -10.06
N GLU A 50 -2.97 -9.48 -10.35
CA GLU A 50 -3.36 -9.20 -11.73
C GLU A 50 -2.85 -7.81 -12.14
N TRP A 51 -1.78 -7.81 -12.92
CA TRP A 51 -1.16 -6.60 -13.44
C TRP A 51 -1.91 -6.06 -14.66
N ALA A 52 -2.11 -4.74 -14.69
CA ALA A 52 -2.82 -4.08 -15.79
C ALA A 52 -1.98 -3.96 -17.09
N ARG A 53 -0.66 -4.19 -17.00
CA ARG A 53 0.25 -4.16 -18.15
C ARG A 53 0.97 -5.50 -18.28
N GLU A 54 1.38 -5.80 -19.49
CA GLU A 54 2.21 -6.96 -19.83
C GLU A 54 3.69 -6.70 -19.46
N GLN A 55 4.53 -7.73 -19.58
CA GLN A 55 5.94 -7.82 -19.11
C GLN A 55 6.92 -6.87 -19.85
N GLU A 56 6.44 -5.85 -20.55
CA GLU A 56 7.24 -5.11 -21.52
C GLU A 56 7.38 -3.63 -21.16
N GLY A 57 8.63 -3.18 -21.02
CA GLY A 57 8.96 -1.78 -20.87
C GLY A 57 10.45 -1.53 -20.59
N HIS A 58 10.92 -0.33 -20.92
CA HIS A 58 12.31 0.10 -20.70
C HIS A 58 12.71 0.17 -19.21
N ALA A 59 11.74 0.07 -18.30
CA ALA A 59 11.95 0.09 -16.86
C ALA A 59 12.26 -1.30 -16.26
N GLY A 60 12.21 -2.38 -17.06
CA GLY A 60 12.54 -3.75 -16.65
C GLY A 60 11.42 -4.74 -16.94
N GLY A 61 11.74 -6.04 -16.83
CA GLY A 61 10.87 -7.11 -17.33
C GLY A 61 9.63 -7.40 -16.50
N HIS A 62 9.55 -6.96 -15.23
CA HIS A 62 8.37 -7.21 -14.41
C HIS A 62 7.33 -6.08 -14.54
N PRO A 63 6.02 -6.38 -14.62
CA PRO A 63 4.94 -5.38 -14.62
C PRO A 63 4.85 -4.47 -13.38
N SER A 64 5.65 -4.70 -12.35
CA SER A 64 5.85 -3.77 -11.23
C SER A 64 6.84 -2.65 -11.53
N ASN A 65 7.75 -2.84 -12.48
CA ASN A 65 8.90 -1.97 -12.68
C ASN A 65 8.58 -0.70 -13.46
N ILE A 66 8.64 0.45 -12.81
CA ILE A 66 8.46 1.77 -13.42
C ILE A 66 9.80 2.48 -13.55
N LEU A 67 9.84 3.59 -14.30
CA LEU A 67 10.99 4.47 -14.24
C LEU A 67 11.17 4.98 -12.81
N ASP A 68 12.42 5.25 -12.44
CA ASP A 68 12.76 5.68 -11.09
C ASP A 68 11.92 6.90 -10.67
N SER A 69 11.31 6.81 -9.49
CA SER A 69 10.43 7.83 -8.94
C SER A 69 10.58 7.91 -7.43
N SER A 70 10.30 9.09 -6.86
CA SER A 70 10.35 9.29 -5.42
C SER A 70 9.23 8.52 -4.72
N TYR A 71 9.54 7.94 -3.57
CA TYR A 71 8.56 7.24 -2.75
C TYR A 71 8.05 8.10 -1.61
N PRO A 72 6.72 8.06 -1.35
CA PRO A 72 6.17 8.69 -0.17
C PRO A 72 6.56 7.90 1.08
N VAL A 73 6.65 8.60 2.22
CA VAL A 73 6.73 7.96 3.54
C VAL A 73 5.52 7.05 3.72
N GLY A 74 5.74 5.83 4.22
CA GLY A 74 4.68 4.83 4.36
C GLY A 74 4.15 4.28 3.02
N GLY A 75 4.89 4.46 1.93
CA GLY A 75 4.56 3.89 0.63
C GLY A 75 4.47 2.36 0.68
N ILE A 76 3.45 1.81 0.02
CA ILE A 76 3.27 0.37 -0.19
C ILE A 76 3.69 0.04 -1.61
N LEU A 77 4.85 -0.58 -1.73
CA LEU A 77 5.51 -0.91 -2.98
C LEU A 77 5.16 -2.34 -3.36
N ALA A 78 5.03 -2.59 -4.66
CA ALA A 78 4.94 -3.95 -5.19
C ALA A 78 6.29 -4.36 -5.78
N TYR A 79 7.09 -5.09 -5.02
CA TYR A 79 8.33 -5.71 -5.50
C TYR A 79 7.99 -7.02 -6.20
N GLY A 80 7.71 -6.93 -7.49
CA GLY A 80 7.04 -8.04 -8.16
C GLY A 80 5.70 -8.32 -7.49
N ASP A 81 5.46 -9.57 -7.13
CA ASP A 81 4.25 -10.01 -6.45
C ASP A 81 4.32 -9.91 -4.90
N VAL A 82 5.28 -9.15 -4.36
CA VAL A 82 5.43 -8.93 -2.90
C VAL A 82 5.06 -7.51 -2.53
N LEU A 83 4.13 -7.34 -1.57
CA LEU A 83 3.87 -6.02 -0.97
C LEU A 83 4.91 -5.71 0.09
N THR A 84 5.51 -4.53 -0.02
CA THR A 84 6.55 -4.02 0.87
C THR A 84 6.14 -2.64 1.35
N MET A 85 5.89 -2.49 2.65
CA MET A 85 5.60 -1.21 3.29
C MET A 85 6.92 -0.57 3.71
N LEU A 86 7.23 0.60 3.19
CA LEU A 86 8.47 1.30 3.55
C LEU A 86 8.44 1.70 5.03
N GLY A 87 9.51 1.31 5.71
CA GLY A 87 9.81 1.76 7.06
C GLY A 87 10.52 3.12 7.06
N PRO A 88 10.83 3.65 8.25
CA PRO A 88 11.50 4.94 8.40
C PRO A 88 12.91 4.98 7.80
N ASP A 89 13.58 3.83 7.71
CA ASP A 89 14.92 3.73 7.12
C ASP A 89 14.86 3.26 5.65
N GLY A 90 13.66 3.24 5.06
CA GLY A 90 13.40 2.81 3.69
C GLY A 90 14.01 3.74 2.64
N ASN A 91 14.07 3.24 1.41
CA ASN A 91 14.60 3.99 0.28
C ASN A 91 13.68 5.15 -0.14
N SER A 92 14.28 6.29 -0.47
CA SER A 92 13.54 7.51 -0.85
C SER A 92 13.07 7.52 -2.32
N SER A 93 13.66 6.68 -3.17
CA SER A 93 13.26 6.50 -4.56
C SER A 93 13.47 5.06 -5.02
N GLY A 94 12.84 4.70 -6.14
CA GLY A 94 13.10 3.47 -6.85
C GLY A 94 12.24 3.31 -8.11
N GLY A 95 12.53 2.25 -8.86
CA GLY A 95 11.82 1.87 -10.09
C GLY A 95 10.74 0.81 -9.89
N VAL A 96 10.05 0.77 -8.75
CA VAL A 96 8.90 -0.13 -8.52
C VAL A 96 7.64 0.64 -8.18
N ALA A 97 6.50 0.12 -8.64
CA ALA A 97 5.21 0.79 -8.48
C ALA A 97 4.81 0.91 -7.01
N VAL A 98 4.41 2.12 -6.61
CA VAL A 98 3.70 2.37 -5.36
C VAL A 98 2.21 2.15 -5.62
N ILE A 99 1.60 1.21 -4.88
CA ILE A 99 0.19 0.83 -5.07
C ILE A 99 -0.73 1.62 -4.16
N ALA A 100 -0.25 2.00 -2.97
CA ALA A 100 -0.97 2.82 -1.99
C ALA A 100 0.02 3.48 -1.02
N THR A 101 -0.46 4.42 -0.22
CA THR A 101 0.32 5.07 0.84
C THR A 101 -0.43 4.95 2.16
N ILE A 102 0.27 4.55 3.22
CA ILE A 102 -0.28 4.51 4.57
C ILE A 102 -0.39 5.94 5.08
N ALA A 103 -1.56 6.31 5.60
CA ALA A 103 -1.74 7.62 6.20
C ALA A 103 -0.82 7.81 7.40
N GLU A 104 -0.24 9.00 7.55
CA GLU A 104 0.74 9.34 8.60
C GLU A 104 0.28 8.90 10.00
N ALA A 105 -0.96 9.25 10.35
CA ALA A 105 -1.64 8.86 11.60
C ALA A 105 -1.72 7.33 11.86
N ALA A 106 -1.43 6.50 10.86
CA ALA A 106 -1.43 5.04 10.95
C ALA A 106 -0.04 4.40 10.74
N VAL A 107 1.00 5.15 10.35
CA VAL A 107 2.35 4.62 10.09
C VAL A 107 2.91 3.92 11.33
N TRP A 108 2.64 4.43 12.52
CA TRP A 108 3.08 3.80 13.78
C TRP A 108 2.60 2.35 13.95
N LYS A 109 1.45 1.98 13.35
CA LYS A 109 0.90 0.62 13.43
C LYS A 109 1.80 -0.37 12.70
N VAL A 110 2.44 0.07 11.62
CA VAL A 110 3.42 -0.74 10.86
C VAL A 110 4.61 -1.09 11.73
N GLY A 111 5.11 -0.12 12.52
CA GLY A 111 6.22 -0.32 13.44
C GLY A 111 5.91 -1.29 14.60
N GLN A 112 4.64 -1.65 14.82
CA GLN A 112 4.23 -2.62 15.83
C GLN A 112 4.00 -4.02 15.24
N LEU A 113 4.12 -4.20 13.92
CA LEU A 113 3.93 -5.50 13.29
C LEU A 113 5.06 -6.43 13.65
N ARG A 114 4.69 -7.62 14.12
CA ARG A 114 5.61 -8.73 14.32
C ARG A 114 5.43 -9.70 13.16
N PRO A 115 6.52 -10.07 12.46
CA PRO A 115 6.53 -11.24 11.59
C PRO A 115 5.91 -12.45 12.27
N ASP A 116 5.38 -13.41 11.51
CA ASP A 116 4.77 -14.68 11.98
C ASP A 116 3.45 -14.60 12.78
N ARG A 117 3.16 -13.49 13.47
CA ARG A 117 2.00 -13.38 14.38
C ARG A 117 0.96 -12.35 13.94
N ALA A 118 1.38 -11.32 13.22
CA ALA A 118 0.49 -10.24 12.81
C ALA A 118 -0.13 -10.52 11.43
N SER A 119 -1.45 -10.43 11.35
CA SER A 119 -2.18 -10.26 10.09
C SER A 119 -2.79 -8.87 10.05
N ILE A 120 -2.67 -8.20 8.91
CA ILE A 120 -3.23 -6.87 8.70
C ILE A 120 -4.24 -6.88 7.55
N SER A 121 -5.24 -6.01 7.66
CA SER A 121 -6.18 -5.68 6.59
C SER A 121 -6.11 -4.19 6.33
N PHE A 122 -6.18 -3.81 5.06
CA PHE A 122 -6.16 -2.40 4.68
C PHE A 122 -7.57 -1.87 4.49
N ARG A 123 -7.82 -0.65 4.95
CA ARG A 123 -9.03 0.10 4.67
C ARG A 123 -8.65 1.30 3.83
N GLU A 124 -9.20 1.38 2.62
CA GLU A 124 -9.07 2.56 1.78
C GLU A 124 -9.74 3.75 2.48
N ILE A 125 -9.07 4.89 2.42
CA ILE A 125 -9.57 6.15 2.95
C ILE A 125 -9.31 7.26 1.94
N ASP A 126 -10.14 8.29 1.98
CA ASP A 126 -9.90 9.51 1.21
C ASP A 126 -8.99 10.51 1.97
N LEU A 127 -8.60 11.59 1.30
CA LEU A 127 -7.74 12.63 1.87
C LEU A 127 -8.38 13.36 3.05
N THR A 128 -9.71 13.54 3.03
CA THR A 128 -10.44 14.19 4.14
C THR A 128 -10.40 13.33 5.39
N GLN A 129 -10.59 12.02 5.24
CA GLN A 129 -10.46 11.04 6.31
C GLN A 129 -9.02 10.94 6.83
N ALA A 130 -8.02 10.96 5.95
CA ALA A 130 -6.61 10.97 6.34
C ALA A 130 -6.28 12.22 7.19
N ALA A 131 -6.69 13.41 6.74
CA ALA A 131 -6.48 14.65 7.47
C ALA A 131 -7.24 14.69 8.82
N ALA A 132 -8.42 14.04 8.89
CA ALA A 132 -9.17 13.93 10.14
C ALA A 132 -8.47 13.01 11.15
N LEU A 133 -7.89 11.89 10.71
CA LEU A 133 -7.11 11.00 11.56
C LEU A 133 -5.85 11.70 12.10
N ASP A 134 -5.19 12.48 11.25
CA ASP A 134 -4.00 13.24 11.62
C ASP A 134 -4.29 14.28 12.72
N ARG A 135 -5.34 15.11 12.51
CA ARG A 135 -5.80 16.04 13.54
C ARG A 135 -6.19 15.36 14.85
N HIS A 136 -6.76 14.16 14.78
CA HIS A 136 -7.12 13.42 15.99
C HIS A 136 -5.88 12.97 16.76
N VAL A 137 -4.85 12.45 16.08
CA VAL A 137 -3.58 12.08 16.70
C VAL A 137 -2.92 13.30 17.35
N GLU A 138 -2.81 14.41 16.62
CA GLU A 138 -2.25 15.66 17.14
C GLU A 138 -3.01 16.15 18.38
N GLN A 139 -4.35 16.10 18.36
CA GLN A 139 -5.16 16.49 19.51
C GLN A 139 -4.89 15.60 20.74
N VAL A 140 -4.73 14.29 20.54
CA VAL A 140 -4.46 13.34 21.64
C VAL A 140 -3.04 13.50 22.19
N LEU A 141 -2.07 13.83 21.34
CA LEU A 141 -0.67 13.98 21.71
C LEU A 141 -0.29 15.39 22.20
N ASP A 142 -1.20 16.37 22.08
CA ASP A 142 -0.97 17.73 22.55
C ASP A 142 -0.66 17.75 24.06
N ALA A 143 0.55 18.20 24.40
CA ALA A 143 1.04 18.26 25.78
C ALA A 143 0.09 19.00 26.72
N ARG A 144 -0.65 20.00 26.23
CA ARG A 144 -1.63 20.77 27.02
C ARG A 144 -2.80 19.92 27.53
N HIS A 145 -3.08 18.79 26.89
CA HIS A 145 -4.11 17.85 27.30
C HIS A 145 -3.60 16.76 28.26
N LEU A 146 -2.28 16.57 28.36
CA LEU A 146 -1.69 15.51 29.18
C LEU A 146 -1.66 15.86 30.68
N GLU A 147 -1.63 17.15 31.01
CA GLU A 147 -1.52 17.65 32.39
C GLU A 147 -2.86 17.85 33.12
N GLN A 148 -4.00 17.68 32.44
CA GLN A 148 -5.34 17.97 32.99
C GLN A 148 -6.00 16.79 33.73
N LYS A 149 -5.21 15.95 34.41
CA LYS A 149 -5.71 14.71 35.04
C LYS A 149 -6.03 14.84 36.52
#